data_AF-A0A922MTL9-F1
#
_entry.id   AF-A0A922MTL9-F1
#
_cell.length_a   1.000
_cell.length_b   1.000
_cell.length_c   1.000
_cell.angle_alpha   90.00
_cell.angle_beta   90.00
_cell.angle_gamma   90.00
#
_symmetry.space_group_name_H-M   'P 1'
#
loop_
_entity.id
_entity.type
_entity.pdbx_description
1 polymer ?
#
loop_
_entity_poly.entity_id
_entity_poly.type
_entity_poly.pdbx_seq_one_letter_code
_entity_poly.pdbx_strand_id
1 'polypeptide(L)'
;MCNLPPKFHSVCRLCLSFCGDNCSDVKLPIFDRDKDKSRLSEMIMANLSIMVSPEDLLPQVVCGGCAHKLDEFHTFRELSHKSERLLEQFVQYANSLSGPKEKDLTALTRRPNNMPKQAINATASMLYKICFGFRLDKVNPLVLLDSVFKVGQ
;
A
#
# COMPACT_ATOMS: atom_id res chain seq x y z
N MET A 1 27.98 32.68 2.12
CA MET A 1 28.26 31.74 3.22
C MET A 1 27.13 31.85 4.23
N CYS A 2 26.43 30.76 4.52
CA CYS A 2 25.27 30.79 5.41
C CYS A 2 25.73 30.58 6.85
N ASN A 3 25.43 31.53 7.74
CA ASN A 3 25.76 31.44 9.18
C ASN A 3 24.72 30.58 9.91
N LEU A 4 24.74 29.27 9.67
CA LEU A 4 23.80 28.32 10.30
C LEU A 4 24.29 27.90 11.69
N PRO A 5 23.39 27.83 12.70
CA PRO A 5 23.76 27.31 14.02
C PRO A 5 24.29 25.87 13.94
N PRO A 6 25.30 25.48 14.77
CA PRO A 6 25.90 24.14 14.72
C PRO A 6 24.91 22.98 14.87
N LYS A 7 23.78 23.21 15.55
CA LYS A 7 22.73 22.21 15.82
C LYS A 7 21.69 22.09 14.70
N PHE A 8 21.74 22.94 13.68
CA PHE A 8 20.77 22.95 12.59
C PHE A 8 20.72 21.61 11.85
N HIS A 9 21.87 20.99 11.53
CA HIS A 9 21.91 19.69 10.85
C HIS A 9 21.64 18.48 11.77
N SER A 10 21.30 18.75 13.04
CA SER A 10 20.94 17.72 14.02
C SER A 10 19.44 17.68 14.32
N VAL A 11 18.60 18.40 13.57
CA VAL A 11 17.14 18.25 13.66
C VAL A 11 16.61 17.33 12.56
N CYS A 12 15.51 16.65 12.85
CA CYS A 12 14.75 15.87 11.89
C CYS A 12 14.20 16.77 10.78
N ARG A 13 14.44 16.39 9.53
CA ARG A 13 13.96 17.09 8.34
C ARG A 13 12.44 17.23 8.28
N LEU A 14 11.71 16.25 8.82
CA LEU A 14 10.25 16.15 8.67
C LEU A 14 9.48 16.77 9.84
N CYS A 15 10.00 16.71 11.06
CA CYS A 15 9.28 17.18 12.25
C CYS A 15 10.08 18.15 13.13
N LEU A 16 11.30 18.51 12.75
CA LEU A 16 12.19 19.43 13.47
C LEU A 16 12.59 18.98 14.89
N SER A 17 12.20 17.77 15.32
CA SER A 17 12.67 17.17 16.57
C SER A 17 14.18 17.00 16.55
N PHE A 18 14.84 17.19 17.68
CA PHE A 18 16.30 17.11 17.78
C PHE A 18 16.79 15.65 17.80
N CYS A 19 17.60 15.25 16.82
CA CYS A 19 18.23 13.94 16.67
C CYS A 19 19.70 13.99 17.17
N GLY A 20 19.93 14.40 18.42
CA GLY A 20 21.28 14.46 19.00
C GLY A 20 21.65 13.23 19.83
N ASP A 21 22.91 13.19 20.29
CA ASP A 21 23.54 12.04 20.95
C ASP A 21 22.89 11.58 22.27
N ASN A 22 22.02 12.42 22.86
CA ASN A 22 21.28 12.12 24.10
C ASN A 22 19.80 11.77 23.84
N CYS A 23 19.38 11.64 22.58
CA CYS A 23 18.02 11.27 22.23
C CYS A 23 17.91 9.73 22.12
N SER A 24 16.83 9.17 22.65
CA SER A 24 16.51 7.74 22.43
C SER A 24 16.20 7.44 20.97
N ASP A 25 15.90 8.46 20.15
CA ASP A 25 15.53 8.27 18.77
C ASP A 25 16.75 8.10 17.87
N VAL A 26 16.74 6.99 17.11
CA VAL A 26 17.74 6.70 16.09
C VAL A 26 17.73 7.81 15.03
N LYS A 27 18.91 8.39 14.79
CA LYS A 27 19.16 9.34 13.68
C LYS A 27 19.40 8.54 12.40
N LEU A 28 18.50 8.69 11.42
CA LEU A 28 18.59 7.99 10.14
C LEU A 28 18.97 8.98 9.03
N PRO A 29 20.03 8.74 8.25
CA PRO A 29 20.38 9.58 7.12
C PRO A 29 19.35 9.45 5.98
N ILE A 30 19.08 10.55 5.28
CA ILE A 30 18.19 10.55 4.10
C ILE A 30 18.87 9.91 2.90
N PHE A 31 20.19 10.05 2.76
CA PHE A 31 20.97 9.49 1.66
C PHE A 31 21.99 8.49 2.19
N ASP A 32 22.22 7.42 1.44
CA ASP A 32 23.31 6.49 1.73
C ASP A 32 24.64 7.15 1.32
N ARG A 33 25.75 6.77 1.96
CA ARG A 33 27.05 7.46 1.81
C ARG A 33 27.55 7.58 0.36
N ASP A 34 27.14 6.66 -0.52
CA ASP A 34 27.60 6.58 -1.91
C ASP A 34 26.44 6.63 -2.92
N LYS A 35 25.25 7.10 -2.51
CA LYS A 35 24.08 7.12 -3.39
C LYS A 35 23.29 8.41 -3.27
N ASP A 36 23.06 9.04 -4.42
CA ASP A 36 22.17 10.21 -4.56
C ASP A 36 20.69 9.86 -4.35
N LYS A 37 20.38 8.57 -4.18
CA LYS A 37 19.04 8.05 -3.86
C LYS A 37 19.15 6.95 -2.82
N SER A 38 18.30 7.03 -1.81
CA SER A 38 18.02 5.95 -0.86
C SER A 38 16.51 5.65 -0.84
N ARG A 39 16.15 4.51 -0.24
CA ARG A 39 14.76 4.18 0.07
C ARG A 39 14.04 5.31 0.81
N LEU A 40 14.72 5.95 1.77
CA LEU A 40 14.11 7.02 2.56
C LEU A 40 13.85 8.27 1.70
N SER A 41 14.81 8.64 0.85
CA SER A 41 14.64 9.77 -0.08
C SER A 41 13.48 9.56 -1.06
N GLU A 42 13.37 8.35 -1.62
CA GLU A 42 12.31 7.98 -2.56
C GLU A 42 10.94 8.01 -1.88
N MET A 43 10.85 7.44 -0.67
CA MET A 43 9.62 7.48 0.11
C MET A 43 9.20 8.90 0.46
N ILE A 44 10.13 9.78 0.86
CA ILE A 44 9.80 11.19 1.17
C ILE A 44 9.21 11.87 -0.07
N MET A 45 9.87 11.74 -1.22
CA MET A 45 9.42 12.36 -2.46
C MET A 45 8.08 11.79 -2.95
N ALA A 46 7.92 10.47 -2.94
CA ALA A 46 6.73 9.80 -3.45
C ALA A 46 5.50 9.98 -2.56
N ASN A 47 5.68 10.02 -1.24
CA ASN A 47 4.57 10.03 -0.28
C ASN A 47 4.19 11.42 0.21
N LEU A 48 5.18 12.32 0.38
CA LEU A 48 4.96 13.64 0.99
C LEU A 48 5.03 14.77 -0.04
N SER A 49 5.41 14.47 -1.29
CA SER A 49 5.65 15.49 -2.32
C SER A 49 6.70 16.55 -1.90
N ILE A 50 7.65 16.13 -1.06
CA ILE A 50 8.76 16.97 -0.60
C ILE A 50 10.01 16.56 -1.39
N MET A 51 10.62 17.51 -2.09
CA MET A 51 11.89 17.28 -2.79
C MET A 51 13.05 17.32 -1.78
N VAL A 52 13.89 16.29 -1.82
CA VAL A 52 15.13 16.21 -1.04
C VAL A 52 16.31 16.01 -1.99
N SER A 53 17.43 16.66 -1.71
CA SER A 53 18.66 16.51 -2.49
C SER A 53 19.87 16.57 -1.54
N PRO A 54 20.93 15.79 -1.80
CA PRO A 54 22.14 15.83 -0.97
C PRO A 54 22.89 17.16 -1.07
N GLU A 55 22.62 17.95 -2.11
CA GLU A 55 23.19 19.30 -2.33
C GLU A 55 22.41 20.41 -1.62
N ASP A 56 21.24 20.12 -1.04
CA ASP A 56 20.48 21.12 -0.31
C ASP A 56 21.16 21.50 1.03
N LEU A 57 20.94 22.74 1.48
CA LEU A 57 21.53 23.24 2.74
C LEU A 57 20.73 22.82 3.98
N LEU A 58 19.86 21.83 3.87
CA LEU A 58 18.85 21.52 4.87
C LEU A 58 19.25 20.24 5.64
N PRO A 59 18.54 19.88 6.73
CA PRO A 59 18.92 18.71 7.52
C PRO A 59 18.80 17.41 6.71
N GLN A 60 19.89 16.66 6.59
CA GLN A 60 19.99 15.42 5.82
C GLN A 60 19.61 14.16 6.61
N VAL A 61 18.82 14.33 7.67
CA VAL A 61 18.46 13.25 8.60
C VAL A 61 16.99 13.28 9.01
N VAL A 62 16.48 12.12 9.39
CA VAL A 62 15.12 11.91 9.89
C VAL A 62 15.20 11.13 11.21
N CYS A 63 14.31 11.43 12.16
CA CYS A 63 14.20 10.65 13.40
C CYS A 63 13.50 9.31 13.16
N GLY A 64 13.77 8.32 14.01
CA GLY A 64 13.12 7.00 13.94
C GLY A 64 11.59 7.06 13.88
N GLY A 65 10.96 7.94 14.66
CA GLY A 65 9.50 8.11 14.65
C GLY A 65 8.93 8.60 13.31
N CYS A 66 9.64 9.47 12.59
CA CYS A 66 9.21 9.91 11.27
C CYS A 66 9.49 8.85 10.21
N ALA A 67 10.61 8.13 10.30
CA ALA A 67 10.90 7.03 9.40
C ALA A 67 9.87 5.89 9.52
N HIS A 68 9.47 5.55 10.74
CA HIS A 68 8.41 4.55 10.99
C HIS A 68 7.07 4.95 10.38
N LYS A 69 6.61 6.19 10.65
CA LYS A 69 5.35 6.70 10.07
C LYS A 69 5.38 6.70 8.54
N LEU A 70 6.53 7.04 7.96
CA LEU A 70 6.70 7.03 6.51
C LEU A 70 6.62 5.61 5.94
N ASP A 71 7.16 4.61 6.64
CA ASP A 71 7.06 3.18 6.29
C ASP A 71 5.62 2.67 6.34
N GLU A 72 4.91 2.97 7.43
CA GLU A 72 3.49 2.65 7.57
C GLU A 72 2.64 3.31 6.48
N PHE A 73 2.88 4.59 6.23
CA PHE A 73 2.16 5.34 5.20
C PHE A 73 2.45 4.81 3.79
N HIS A 74 3.72 4.50 3.48
CA HIS A 74 4.09 3.90 2.19
C HIS A 74 3.39 2.55 1.99
N THR A 75 3.43 1.70 3.01
CA THR A 75 2.77 0.38 2.99
C THR A 75 1.27 0.54 2.76
N PHE A 76 0.63 1.45 3.50
CA PHE A 76 -0.80 1.73 3.33
C PHE A 76 -1.13 2.26 1.92
N ARG A 77 -0.29 3.14 1.37
CA ARG A 77 -0.45 3.69 0.03
C ARG A 77 -0.36 2.60 -1.04
N GLU A 78 0.67 1.75 -0.99
CA GLU A 78 0.84 0.64 -1.92
C GLU A 78 -0.32 -0.34 -1.85
N LEU A 79 -0.74 -0.67 -0.62
CA LEU A 79 -1.87 -1.54 -0.36
C LEU A 79 -3.15 -0.98 -0.98
N SER A 80 -3.44 0.31 -0.73
CA SER A 80 -4.63 0.98 -1.26
C SER A 80 -4.63 1.02 -2.79
N HIS A 81 -3.51 1.34 -3.43
CA HIS A 81 -3.40 1.31 -4.88
C HIS A 81 -3.54 -0.11 -5.47
N LYS A 82 -3.04 -1.13 -4.76
CA LYS A 82 -3.23 -2.53 -5.15
C LYS A 82 -4.70 -2.93 -5.03
N SER A 83 -5.39 -2.54 -3.96
CA SER A 83 -6.85 -2.74 -3.82
C SER A 83 -7.59 -2.16 -5.01
N GLU A 84 -7.33 -0.89 -5.31
CA GLU A 84 -8.04 -0.16 -6.37
C GLU A 84 -7.91 -0.87 -7.73
N ARG A 85 -6.69 -1.19 -8.14
CA ARG A 85 -6.44 -1.90 -9.40
C ARG A 85 -7.17 -3.25 -9.48
N LEU A 86 -7.20 -3.99 -8.37
CA LEU A 86 -7.88 -5.29 -8.33
C LEU A 86 -9.41 -5.13 -8.41
N LEU A 87 -9.96 -4.11 -7.74
CA LEU A 87 -11.38 -3.78 -7.82
C LEU A 87 -11.78 -3.37 -9.25
N GLU A 88 -10.98 -2.52 -9.90
CA GLU A 88 -11.18 -2.14 -11.30
C GLU A 88 -11.16 -3.36 -12.23
N GLN A 89 -10.17 -4.26 -12.07
CA GLN A 89 -10.08 -5.51 -12.84
C GLN A 89 -11.30 -6.41 -12.63
N PHE A 90 -11.80 -6.49 -11.40
CA PHE A 90 -13.00 -7.26 -11.09
C PHE A 90 -14.24 -6.70 -11.81
N VAL A 91 -14.42 -5.37 -11.78
CA VAL A 91 -15.52 -4.70 -12.50
C VAL A 91 -15.43 -4.95 -14.00
N GLN A 92 -14.23 -4.82 -14.59
CA GLN A 92 -14.01 -5.09 -16.02
C GLN A 92 -14.35 -6.54 -16.39
N TYR A 93 -13.91 -7.49 -15.57
CA TYR A 93 -14.24 -8.91 -15.76
C TYR A 93 -15.74 -9.17 -15.67
N ALA A 94 -16.42 -8.64 -14.64
CA ALA A 94 -17.86 -8.81 -14.47
C ALA A 94 -18.63 -8.26 -15.69
N ASN A 95 -18.23 -7.11 -16.22
CA ASN A 95 -18.81 -6.53 -17.44
C ASN A 95 -18.56 -7.40 -18.69
N SER A 96 -17.42 -8.09 -18.77
CA SER A 96 -17.14 -9.02 -19.89
C SER A 96 -18.01 -10.28 -19.86
N LEU A 97 -18.53 -10.66 -18.70
CA LEU A 97 -19.44 -11.79 -18.53
C LEU A 97 -20.90 -11.43 -18.81
N SER A 98 -21.29 -10.16 -18.65
CA SER A 98 -22.59 -9.68 -19.12
C SER A 98 -22.57 -9.50 -20.64
N GLY A 99 -23.05 -10.52 -21.38
CA GLY A 99 -23.26 -10.44 -22.83
C GLY A 99 -24.19 -9.27 -23.24
N PRO A 100 -24.35 -9.01 -24.56
CA PRO A 100 -25.17 -7.91 -25.04
C PRO A 100 -26.57 -8.00 -24.44
N LYS A 101 -27.04 -6.92 -23.78
CA LYS A 101 -28.41 -6.82 -23.29
C LYS A 101 -29.35 -7.07 -24.47
N GLU A 102 -30.01 -8.23 -24.47
CA GLU A 102 -31.12 -8.55 -25.37
C GLU A 102 -32.09 -7.35 -25.38
N LYS A 103 -32.10 -6.63 -26.50
CA LYS A 103 -33.20 -5.74 -26.87
C LYS A 103 -34.12 -6.59 -27.74
N ASP A 104 -35.42 -6.49 -27.47
CA ASP A 104 -36.55 -7.21 -28.07
C ASP A 104 -36.71 -8.66 -27.56
N LEU A 105 -37.88 -9.20 -27.23
CA LEU A 105 -39.27 -8.77 -27.23
C LEU A 105 -40.05 -9.96 -26.62
N THR A 106 -40.99 -9.69 -25.72
CA THR A 106 -42.07 -10.57 -25.21
C THR A 106 -42.17 -12.02 -25.72
N ALA A 107 -41.93 -13.03 -24.85
CA ALA A 107 -42.66 -14.32 -24.88
C ALA A 107 -42.34 -15.21 -23.66
N LEU A 108 -43.35 -15.36 -22.78
CA LEU A 108 -43.70 -16.53 -21.95
C LEU A 108 -42.60 -17.44 -21.34
N THR A 109 -42.53 -17.38 -19.99
CA THR A 109 -42.30 -18.51 -19.07
C THR A 109 -41.13 -19.47 -19.35
N ARG A 110 -40.00 -19.30 -18.63
CA ARG A 110 -39.27 -20.42 -17.99
C ARG A 110 -38.25 -19.94 -16.95
N ARG A 111 -38.47 -20.44 -15.72
CA ARG A 111 -37.61 -20.60 -14.52
C ARG A 111 -36.24 -19.91 -14.45
N PRO A 112 -35.89 -19.29 -13.31
CA PRO A 112 -34.52 -18.85 -13.04
C PRO A 112 -33.73 -20.10 -12.66
N ASN A 113 -32.93 -20.65 -13.57
CA ASN A 113 -31.87 -21.61 -13.25
C ASN A 113 -31.10 -21.87 -14.52
N ASN A 114 -30.03 -21.10 -14.76
CA ASN A 114 -28.77 -21.56 -15.36
C ASN A 114 -27.84 -20.35 -15.52
N MET A 115 -27.28 -19.88 -14.40
CA MET A 115 -26.00 -19.19 -14.47
C MET A 115 -24.93 -20.28 -14.69
N PRO A 116 -24.02 -20.15 -15.68
CA PRO A 116 -23.03 -21.19 -15.94
C PRO A 116 -22.18 -21.40 -14.69
N LYS A 117 -22.15 -22.65 -14.18
CA LYS A 117 -21.38 -23.06 -12.98
C LYS A 117 -19.90 -22.63 -13.04
N GLN A 118 -19.36 -22.47 -14.24
CA GLN A 118 -18.01 -21.95 -14.50
C GLN A 118 -17.82 -20.48 -14.09
N ALA A 119 -18.83 -19.62 -14.29
CA ALA A 119 -18.78 -18.21 -13.89
C ALA A 119 -18.85 -18.05 -12.36
N ILE A 120 -19.60 -18.93 -11.67
CA ILE A 120 -19.72 -18.93 -10.20
C ILE A 120 -18.40 -19.37 -9.55
N ASN A 121 -17.76 -20.41 -10.09
CA ASN A 121 -16.49 -20.90 -9.57
C ASN A 121 -15.33 -19.93 -9.86
N ALA A 122 -15.34 -19.26 -11.02
CA ALA A 122 -14.35 -18.24 -11.37
C ALA A 122 -14.46 -17.00 -10.47
N THR A 123 -15.69 -16.53 -10.20
CA THR A 123 -15.94 -15.39 -9.31
C THR A 123 -15.58 -15.70 -7.85
N ALA A 124 -15.89 -16.89 -7.34
CA ALA A 124 -15.50 -17.30 -5.98
C ALA A 124 -13.97 -17.45 -5.81
N SER A 125 -13.27 -18.02 -6.79
CA SER A 125 -11.80 -18.14 -6.77
C SER A 125 -11.11 -16.77 -6.84
N MET A 126 -11.68 -15.83 -7.61
CA MET A 126 -11.16 -14.48 -7.73
C MET A 126 -11.41 -13.65 -6.47
N LEU A 127 -12.60 -13.73 -5.87
CA LEU A 127 -12.91 -13.14 -4.56
C LEU A 127 -12.01 -13.72 -3.46
N TYR A 128 -11.73 -15.02 -3.49
CA TYR A 128 -10.76 -15.63 -2.59
C TYR A 128 -9.36 -15.04 -2.78
N LYS A 129 -8.88 -14.86 -4.01
CA LYS A 129 -7.57 -14.21 -4.28
C LYS A 129 -7.54 -12.74 -3.86
N ILE A 130 -8.66 -12.02 -4.00
CA ILE A 130 -8.80 -10.62 -3.57
C ILE A 130 -8.77 -10.53 -2.04
N CYS A 131 -9.54 -11.37 -1.33
CA CYS A 131 -9.64 -11.36 0.13
C CYS A 131 -8.43 -11.99 0.84
N PHE A 132 -7.86 -13.08 0.32
CA PHE A 132 -6.73 -13.79 0.93
C PHE A 132 -5.37 -13.27 0.47
N GLY A 133 -5.26 -12.75 -0.76
CA GLY A 133 -4.01 -12.16 -1.28
C GLY A 133 -3.59 -10.87 -0.55
N PHE A 134 -4.47 -10.32 0.28
CA PHE A 134 -4.22 -9.15 1.13
C PHE A 134 -3.60 -9.49 2.50
N ARG A 135 -3.74 -10.72 2.99
CA ARG A 135 -3.43 -11.07 4.39
C ARG A 135 -2.07 -11.76 4.60
N LEU A 136 -1.36 -12.11 3.52
CA LEU A 136 -0.14 -12.93 3.58
C LEU A 136 1.15 -12.14 3.74
N ASP A 137 1.15 -10.82 3.60
CA ASP A 137 2.40 -10.05 3.72
C ASP A 137 2.87 -9.89 5.18
N LYS A 138 2.04 -10.19 6.20
CA LYS A 138 2.41 -10.01 7.63
C LYS A 138 1.93 -11.06 8.66
N VAL A 139 1.33 -12.20 8.29
CA VAL A 139 0.81 -13.17 9.30
C VAL A 139 1.32 -14.60 9.08
N ASN A 140 1.83 -15.20 10.16
CA ASN A 140 2.37 -16.55 10.25
C ASN A 140 1.33 -17.61 9.79
N PRO A 141 1.64 -18.49 8.82
CA PRO A 141 0.68 -19.39 8.16
C PRO A 141 -0.10 -20.35 9.08
N LEU A 142 0.40 -20.64 10.28
CA LEU A 142 -0.12 -21.70 11.14
C LEU A 142 -1.33 -21.30 12.00
N VAL A 143 -1.63 -20.01 12.16
CA VAL A 143 -2.73 -19.54 13.04
C VAL A 143 -4.07 -19.44 12.29
N LEU A 144 -4.06 -19.52 10.95
CA LEU A 144 -5.21 -19.13 10.14
C LEU A 144 -6.16 -20.28 9.77
N LEU A 145 -5.72 -21.54 9.85
CA LEU A 145 -6.53 -22.71 9.48
C LEU A 145 -7.71 -22.95 10.44
N ASP A 146 -7.58 -22.56 11.71
CA ASP A 146 -8.62 -22.81 12.71
C ASP A 146 -9.85 -21.88 12.60
N SER A 147 -9.71 -20.73 11.92
CA SER A 147 -10.82 -19.79 11.76
C SER A 147 -11.75 -20.11 10.60
N VAL A 148 -11.27 -20.88 9.60
CA VAL A 148 -12.00 -21.15 8.36
C VAL A 148 -12.92 -22.37 8.49
N PHE A 149 -12.54 -23.37 9.31
CA PHE A 149 -13.38 -24.56 9.52
C PHE A 149 -14.70 -24.29 10.27
N LYS A 150 -14.87 -23.11 10.86
CA LYS A 150 -16.07 -22.74 11.64
C LYS A 150 -17.17 -22.00 10.88
N VAL A 151 -16.93 -21.57 9.64
CA VAL A 151 -17.95 -20.87 8.81
C VAL A 151 -18.64 -21.82 7.81
N GLY A 152 -18.25 -23.10 7.80
CA GLY A 152 -18.78 -24.12 6.89
C GLY A 152 -19.69 -25.17 7.54
N GLN A 153 -20.23 -24.93 8.74
CA GLN A 153 -21.28 -25.76 9.36
C GLN A 153 -22.62 -25.04 9.36
#